data_AF-A0A0R3UM37-F1
#
_entry.id   AF-A0A0R3UM37-F1
#
_cell.length_a   1.000
_cell.length_b   1.000
_cell.length_c   1.000
_cell.angle_alpha   90.00
_cell.angle_beta   90.00
_cell.angle_gamma   90.00
#
_symmetry.space_group_name_H-M   'P 1'
#
loop_
_entity.id
_entity.type
_entity.pdbx_description
1 polymer ?
#
loop_
_entity_poly.entity_id
_entity_poly.type
_entity_poly.pdbx_seq_one_letter_code
_entity_poly.pdbx_strand_id
1 'polypeptide(L)'
;MFPILDPKAPPFILDTDASSPAIGAVLSQRGTNGAEHVIAYASMALDKSEWNYSTTRRESLAIVAFTKSLPCTWKGNLCDPIRPSGSHLG
;
A
#
# COMPACT_ATOMS: atom_id res chain seq x y z
N MET A 1 12.32 10.94 3.06
CA MET A 1 13.37 10.39 3.93
C MET A 1 13.76 9.02 3.39
N PHE A 2 15.03 8.64 3.41
CA PHE A 2 15.45 7.31 2.97
C PHE A 2 15.17 6.27 4.06
N PRO A 3 14.69 5.06 3.73
CA PRO A 3 14.45 4.00 4.69
C PRO A 3 15.77 3.48 5.28
N ILE A 4 15.72 3.02 6.53
CA ILE A 4 16.85 2.38 7.19
C ILE A 4 16.81 0.89 6.83
N LEU A 5 17.84 0.43 6.11
CA LEU A 5 17.92 -0.94 5.58
C LEU A 5 18.92 -1.84 6.33
N ASP A 6 19.38 -1.42 7.51
CA ASP A 6 20.28 -2.21 8.36
C ASP A 6 19.56 -3.47 8.89
N PRO A 7 20.24 -4.62 9.06
CA PRO A 7 19.62 -5.81 9.67
C PRO A 7 19.04 -5.58 11.08
N LYS A 8 19.52 -4.57 11.80
CA LYS A 8 19.03 -4.13 13.12
C LYS A 8 18.06 -2.96 13.03
N ALA A 9 17.65 -2.56 11.83
CA ALA A 9 16.71 -1.47 11.64
C ALA A 9 15.36 -1.80 12.32
N PRO A 10 14.66 -0.77 12.83
CA PRO A 10 13.29 -0.94 13.29
C PRO A 10 12.41 -1.50 12.17
N PRO A 11 11.35 -2.27 12.51
CA PRO A 11 10.44 -2.80 11.51
C PRO A 11 9.73 -1.67 10.74
N PHE A 12 9.36 -1.96 9.50
CA PHE A 12 8.42 -1.12 8.76
C PHE A 12 7.03 -1.22 9.40
N ILE A 13 6.31 -0.10 9.40
CA ILE A 13 4.94 0.03 9.84
C ILE A 13 4.11 0.31 8.59
N LEU A 14 3.05 -0.47 8.39
CA LEU A 14 2.12 -0.32 7.28
C LEU A 14 0.74 -0.02 7.86
N ASP A 15 0.34 1.23 7.78
CA ASP A 15 -1.01 1.65 8.12
C ASP A 15 -1.86 1.64 6.86
N THR A 16 -3.06 1.06 6.95
CA THR A 16 -4.01 1.00 5.84
C THR A 16 -5.33 1.62 6.24
N ASP A 17 -5.94 2.35 5.33
CA ASP A 17 -7.32 2.82 5.46
C ASP A 17 -8.16 2.29 4.29
N ALA A 18 -9.43 2.02 4.56
CA ALA A 18 -10.35 1.45 3.59
C ALA A 18 -11.69 2.17 3.59
N SER A 19 -11.93 2.94 2.53
CA SER A 19 -13.18 3.63 2.30
C SER A 19 -13.86 3.11 1.02
N SER A 20 -15.09 3.55 0.77
CA SER A 20 -15.70 3.43 -0.56
C SER A 20 -15.66 4.85 -1.13
N PRO A 21 -14.95 5.11 -2.25
CA PRO A 21 -14.61 4.18 -3.32
C PRO A 21 -13.12 3.76 -3.40
N ALA A 22 -12.29 3.97 -2.37
CA ALA A 22 -10.85 3.73 -2.47
C ALA A 22 -10.22 3.22 -1.17
N ILE A 23 -9.08 2.54 -1.31
CA ILE A 23 -8.22 2.11 -0.21
C ILE A 23 -6.89 2.88 -0.26
N GLY A 24 -6.28 3.09 0.90
CA GLY A 24 -5.04 3.83 1.06
C GLY A 24 -4.07 3.14 2.02
N ALA A 25 -2.79 3.50 1.92
CA ALA A 25 -1.76 3.06 2.84
C ALA A 25 -0.65 4.09 3.02
N VAL A 26 -0.05 4.03 4.21
CA VAL A 26 1.16 4.75 4.59
C VAL A 26 2.20 3.72 5.02
N LEU A 27 3.37 3.76 4.38
CA LEU A 27 4.55 3.02 4.83
C LEU A 27 5.45 3.95 5.62
N SER A 28 5.73 3.60 6.87
CA SER A 28 6.59 4.36 7.75
C SER A 28 7.60 3.46 8.46
N GLN A 29 8.61 4.08 9.06
CA GLN A 29 9.60 3.38 9.89
C GLN A 29 10.05 4.30 11.02
N ARG A 30 10.32 3.72 12.18
CA ARG A 30 10.88 4.47 13.30
C ARG A 30 12.33 4.83 13.00
N GLY A 31 12.66 6.11 13.07
CA GLY A 31 14.01 6.63 12.91
C GLY A 31 14.88 6.40 14.15
N THR A 32 16.16 6.69 14.02
CA THR A 32 17.13 6.61 15.13
C THR A 32 16.80 7.57 16.29
N ASN A 33 16.04 8.64 16.01
CA ASN A 33 15.54 9.58 16.99
C ASN A 33 14.29 9.07 17.75
N GLY A 34 13.83 7.84 17.47
CA GLY A 34 12.63 7.26 18.08
C GLY A 34 11.30 7.79 17.51
N ALA A 35 11.33 8.76 16.60
CA ALA A 35 10.15 9.26 15.91
C ALA A 35 9.82 8.40 14.68
N GLU A 36 8.55 8.31 14.33
CA GLU A 36 8.10 7.63 13.13
C GLU A 36 8.21 8.56 11.91
N HIS A 37 8.78 8.05 10.82
CA HIS A 37 8.96 8.80 9.59
C HIS A 37 8.30 8.08 8.42
N VAL A 38 7.52 8.83 7.65
CA VAL A 38 6.86 8.29 6.46
C VAL A 38 7.89 8.10 5.34
N ILE A 39 7.85 6.92 4.74
CA ILE A 39 8.67 6.52 3.60
C ILE A 39 7.87 6.67 2.31
N ALA A 40 6.63 6.17 2.28
CA ALA A 40 5.81 6.18 1.08
C ALA A 40 4.31 6.25 1.41
N TYR A 41 3.55 6.79 0.45
CA TYR A 41 2.09 6.75 0.43
C TYR A 41 1.64 5.94 -0.77
N ALA A 42 0.55 5.19 -0.63
CA ALA A 42 -0.09 4.49 -1.73
C ALA A 42 -1.61 4.60 -1.63
N SER A 43 -2.29 4.61 -2.77
CA SER A 43 -3.74 4.55 -2.84
C SER A 43 -4.16 3.77 -4.09
N MET A 44 -5.33 3.15 -4.01
CA MET A 44 -5.92 2.40 -5.10
C MET A 44 -7.43 2.61 -5.12
N ALA A 45 -7.95 2.99 -6.28
CA ALA A 45 -9.38 3.07 -6.51
C ALA A 45 -9.97 1.66 -6.60
N LEU A 46 -11.09 1.43 -5.92
CA LEU A 46 -11.85 0.19 -6.01
C LEU A 46 -12.78 0.22 -7.23
N ASP A 47 -13.05 -0.93 -7.82
CA ASP A 47 -14.07 -1.07 -8.86
C ASP A 47 -15.49 -1.11 -8.26
N LYS A 48 -16.52 -0.99 -9.11
CA LYS A 48 -17.93 -1.00 -8.67
C LYS A 48 -18.34 -2.26 -7.89
N SER A 49 -17.71 -3.39 -8.15
CA SER A 49 -17.99 -4.63 -7.42
C SER A 49 -17.35 -4.62 -6.02
N GLU A 50 -16.18 -4.02 -5.90
CA GLU A 50 -15.41 -3.83 -4.67
C GLU A 50 -16.00 -2.73 -3.77
N TRP A 51 -16.72 -1.76 -4.34
CA TRP A 51 -17.47 -0.75 -3.55
C TRP A 51 -18.47 -1.38 -2.59
N ASN A 52 -19.03 -2.52 -2.98
CA ASN A 52 -20.04 -3.26 -2.20
C ASN A 52 -19.41 -4.23 -1.21
N TYR A 53 -18.07 -4.29 -1.11
CA TYR A 53 -17.43 -5.12 -0.09
C TYR A 53 -17.69 -4.57 1.30
N SER A 54 -17.86 -5.48 2.27
CA SER A 54 -17.89 -5.09 3.68
C SER A 54 -16.58 -4.37 4.06
N THR A 55 -16.65 -3.52 5.09
CA THR A 55 -15.48 -2.77 5.58
C THR A 55 -14.29 -3.71 5.85
N THR A 56 -14.52 -4.83 6.54
CA THR A 56 -13.48 -5.83 6.82
C THR A 56 -12.84 -6.42 5.56
N ARG A 57 -13.62 -6.63 4.49
CA ARG A 57 -13.11 -7.16 3.23
C ARG A 57 -12.29 -6.11 2.47
N ARG A 58 -12.66 -4.83 2.57
CA ARG A 58 -11.87 -3.72 2.00
C ARG A 58 -10.57 -3.49 2.77
N GLU A 59 -10.59 -3.57 4.10
CA GLU A 59 -9.38 -3.52 4.94
C GLU A 59 -8.42 -4.66 4.60
N SER A 60 -8.94 -5.89 4.48
CA SER A 60 -8.13 -7.05 4.08
C SER A 60 -7.54 -6.88 2.67
N LEU A 61 -8.31 -6.32 1.74
CA LEU A 61 -7.85 -6.01 0.39
C LEU A 61 -6.73 -4.96 0.42
N ALA A 62 -6.84 -3.92 1.26
CA ALA A 62 -5.81 -2.90 1.42
C ALA A 62 -4.49 -3.51 1.88
N ILE A 63 -4.51 -4.36 2.91
CA ILE A 63 -3.31 -5.04 3.41
C ILE A 63 -2.65 -5.85 2.29
N VAL A 64 -3.41 -6.69 1.57
CA VAL A 64 -2.85 -7.54 0.51
C VAL A 64 -2.33 -6.72 -0.68
N ALA A 65 -3.04 -5.66 -1.07
CA ALA A 65 -2.63 -4.82 -2.18
C ALA A 65 -1.32 -4.07 -1.87
N PHE A 66 -1.23 -3.46 -0.68
CA PHE A 66 -0.13 -2.57 -0.33
C PHE A 66 1.12 -3.31 0.17
N THR A 67 0.96 -4.46 0.82
CA THR A 67 2.11 -5.34 1.14
C THR A 67 2.82 -5.85 -0.12
N LYS A 68 2.09 -6.03 -1.23
CA LYS A 68 2.66 -6.44 -2.52
C LYS A 68 3.26 -5.28 -3.33
N SER A 69 2.62 -4.11 -3.31
CA SER A 69 3.05 -2.99 -4.16
C SER A 69 4.22 -2.20 -3.57
N LEU A 70 4.19 -1.89 -2.28
CA LEU A 70 5.16 -0.98 -1.65
C LEU A 70 6.63 -1.47 -1.71
N PRO A 71 6.95 -2.76 -1.53
CA PRO A 71 8.32 -3.25 -1.68
C PRO A 71 8.83 -3.15 -3.13
N CYS A 72 7.93 -3.30 -4.11
CA CYS A 72 8.24 -3.28 -5.53
C CYS A 72 8.43 -1.85 -6.06
N THR A 73 7.56 -0.93 -5.66
CA THR A 73 7.60 0.49 -6.07
C THR A 73 8.88 1.20 -5.62
N TRP A 74 9.48 0.76 -4.51
CA TRP A 74 10.73 1.35 -4.02
C TRP A 74 11.97 0.88 -4.80
N LYS A 75 11.91 -0.30 -5.45
CA LYS A 75 13.08 -0.93 -6.06
C LYS A 75 13.31 -0.47 -7.51
N GLY A 76 13.19 0.83 -7.77
CA GLY A 76 13.80 1.52 -8.92
C GLY A 76 13.54 0.97 -10.33
N ASN A 77 12.58 0.06 -10.54
CA ASN A 77 12.20 -0.46 -11.85
C ASN A 77 10.73 -0.88 -11.81
N LEU A 78 10.00 -0.35 -12.80
CA LEU A 78 8.65 -0.67 -13.25
C LEU A 78 8.17 -2.05 -12.80
N CYS A 79 7.12 -2.10 -11.98
CA CYS A 79 6.33 -3.31 -11.81
C CYS A 79 4.85 -2.95 -12.02
N ASP A 80 4.25 -3.69 -12.93
CA ASP A 80 2.92 -3.52 -13.49
C ASP A 80 1.86 -3.15 -12.45
N PRO A 81 0.84 -2.33 -12.82
CA PRO A 81 -0.32 -2.18 -11.97
C PRO A 81 -0.86 -3.58 -11.64
N ILE A 82 -1.09 -3.84 -10.35
CA ILE A 82 -1.63 -5.12 -9.83
C ILE A 82 -2.97 -5.51 -10.50
N ARG A 83 -3.55 -4.60 -11.29
CA ARG A 83 -4.63 -4.87 -12.23
C ARG A 83 -4.33 -4.31 -13.62
N PRO A 84 -4.33 -5.13 -14.69
CA PRO A 84 -4.81 -4.62 -15.97
C PRO A 84 -6.27 -4.23 -15.76
N SER A 85 -6.61 -2.95 -15.98
CA SER A 85 -7.99 -2.54 -16.13
C SER A 85 -8.63 -3.44 -17.18
N GLY A 86 -9.66 -4.19 -16.81
CA GLY A 86 -10.42 -5.02 -17.75
C GLY A 86 -11.02 -4.12 -18.83
N SER A 87 -10.31 -3.99 -19.96
CA SER A 87 -10.88 -3.54 -21.22
C SER A 87 -11.64 -4.74 -21.81
N HIS A 88 -12.90 -4.88 -21.41
CA HIS A 88 -13.92 -5.53 -22.23
C HIS A 88 -14.82 -4.42 -22.77
N LEU A 89 -14.36 -3.81 -23.86
CA LEU A 89 -15.20 -3.17 -24.85
C LEU A 89 -14.74 -3.69 -26.21
N GLY A 90 -15.39 -4.76 -26.64
CA GLY A 90 -15.37 -5.35 -27.97
C GLY A 90 -16.71 -6.06 -28.15
#